data_AF-A0AAJ7BHK9-F1
#
_entry.id   AF-A0AAJ7BHK9-F1
#
_cell.length_a   1.000
_cell.length_b   1.000
_cell.length_c   1.000
_cell.angle_alpha   90.00
_cell.angle_beta   90.00
_cell.angle_gamma   90.00
#
_symmetry.space_group_name_H-M   'P 1'
#
loop_
_entity.id
_entity.type
_entity.pdbx_description
1 polymer ?
#
loop_
_entity_poly.entity_id
_entity_poly.type
_entity_poly.pdbx_seq_one_letter_code
_entity_poly.pdbx_strand_id
1 'polypeptide(L)'
;MDTGFSSYHNGGLTREQDFGRLSQTIGTSILKISQNVSSMQKMVNQLGGSTDSQELRNQLHQIQHYTQQLAKDTNVHLKDLAVLANNAGSSSPGEQRQRKMQRERLQDEFTTALNNFQGIQRLAANKEREMVRKAKATAGIGPFGDKKQETLIELQDNRTQKQIQQQQLQEEQNLRMLEEQEASIRQLESDISDVNQIFKELGALVHEQGEVIDSIEASVERTEVFVNEGTQELRQAATYKNKLRKKKCILVIIGAVVVSILIGIIVWQSKS
;
A
#
# COMPACT_ATOMS: atom_id res chain seq x y z
N MET A 1 -35.64 -30.62 -36.66
CA MET A 1 -34.64 -29.55 -36.88
C MET A 1 -35.20 -28.33 -36.19
N ASP A 2 -34.76 -28.04 -34.96
CA ASP A 2 -35.05 -26.76 -34.31
C ASP A 2 -33.76 -26.26 -33.69
N THR A 3 -33.33 -25.14 -34.23
CA THR A 3 -32.05 -24.48 -34.05
C THR A 3 -31.96 -23.84 -32.67
N GLY A 4 -30.98 -24.29 -31.87
CA GLY A 4 -30.56 -23.57 -30.68
C GLY A 4 -29.99 -22.20 -31.05
N PHE A 5 -30.66 -21.14 -30.59
CA PHE A 5 -30.13 -19.79 -30.72
C PHE A 5 -29.26 -19.47 -29.50
N SER A 6 -27.96 -19.41 -29.77
CA SER A 6 -26.90 -19.07 -28.82
C SER A 6 -27.08 -17.71 -28.15
N SER A 7 -27.00 -17.71 -26.82
CA SER A 7 -26.80 -16.54 -25.97
C SER A 7 -25.32 -16.18 -25.85
N TYR A 8 -24.80 -15.33 -26.76
CA TYR A 8 -23.45 -14.75 -26.70
C TYR A 8 -23.47 -13.22 -26.83
N HIS A 9 -24.08 -12.51 -25.87
CA HIS A 9 -23.97 -11.05 -25.84
C HIS A 9 -23.76 -10.43 -24.45
N ASN A 10 -23.76 -11.23 -23.38
CA ASN A 10 -23.67 -10.70 -22.01
C ASN A 10 -22.27 -10.80 -21.37
N GLY A 11 -21.31 -11.45 -22.04
CA GLY A 11 -19.95 -11.69 -21.50
C GLY A 11 -18.94 -10.58 -21.78
N GLY A 12 -19.16 -9.72 -22.78
CA GLY A 12 -18.21 -8.66 -23.17
C GLY A 12 -18.25 -7.45 -22.24
N LEU A 13 -19.46 -6.96 -21.94
CA LEU A 13 -19.70 -5.81 -21.04
C LEU A 13 -19.22 -6.05 -19.62
N THR A 14 -19.39 -7.27 -19.10
CA THR A 14 -18.94 -7.67 -17.76
C THR A 14 -17.42 -7.69 -17.67
N ARG A 15 -16.72 -8.25 -18.68
CA ARG A 15 -15.25 -8.27 -18.74
C ARG A 15 -14.60 -6.89 -18.89
N GLU A 16 -15.25 -5.97 -19.57
CA GLU A 16 -14.76 -4.58 -19.67
C GLU A 16 -14.87 -3.84 -18.35
N GLN A 17 -16.01 -3.98 -17.67
CA GLN A 17 -16.19 -3.42 -16.33
C GLN A 17 -15.20 -4.01 -15.33
N ASP A 18 -14.94 -5.32 -15.40
CA ASP A 18 -13.98 -5.99 -14.53
C ASP A 18 -12.53 -5.52 -14.78
N PHE A 19 -12.13 -5.38 -16.04
CA PHE A 19 -10.80 -4.85 -16.40
C PHE A 19 -10.61 -3.40 -15.93
N GLY A 20 -11.61 -2.54 -16.16
CA GLY A 20 -11.58 -1.15 -15.70
C GLY A 20 -11.51 -1.05 -14.18
N ARG A 21 -12.31 -1.85 -13.47
CA ARG A 21 -12.32 -1.89 -12.00
C ARG A 21 -10.98 -2.36 -11.44
N LEU A 22 -10.41 -3.44 -11.97
CA LEU A 22 -9.10 -3.95 -11.54
C LEU A 22 -8.00 -2.93 -11.81
N SER A 23 -7.99 -2.32 -13.00
CA SER A 23 -7.03 -1.27 -13.35
C SER A 23 -7.06 -0.10 -12.37
N GLN A 24 -8.27 0.35 -12.00
CA GLN A 24 -8.45 1.44 -11.03
C GLN A 24 -8.01 1.04 -9.61
N THR A 25 -8.33 -0.18 -9.18
CA THR A 25 -7.90 -0.72 -7.89
C THR A 25 -6.37 -0.83 -7.80
N ILE A 26 -5.72 -1.31 -8.87
CA ILE A 26 -4.26 -1.40 -8.97
C ILE A 26 -3.65 0.00 -8.88
N GLY A 27 -4.09 0.95 -9.70
CA GLY A 27 -3.58 2.33 -9.66
C GLY A 27 -3.74 3.00 -8.29
N THR A 28 -4.88 2.78 -7.62
CA THR A 28 -5.11 3.28 -6.25
C THR A 28 -4.16 2.63 -5.24
N SER A 29 -3.88 1.34 -5.40
CA SER A 29 -2.98 0.59 -4.52
C SER A 29 -1.54 1.03 -4.69
N ILE A 30 -1.07 1.23 -5.92
CA ILE A 30 0.27 1.78 -6.24
C ILE A 30 0.47 3.15 -5.58
N LEU A 31 -0.52 4.03 -5.68
CA LEU A 31 -0.46 5.36 -5.06
C LEU A 31 -0.33 5.24 -3.53
N LYS A 32 -1.14 4.38 -2.90
CA LYS A 32 -1.08 4.14 -1.45
C LYS A 32 0.27 3.56 -1.02
N ILE A 33 0.83 2.61 -1.77
CA ILE A 33 2.19 2.08 -1.53
C ILE A 33 3.19 3.24 -1.55
N SER A 34 3.16 4.09 -2.57
CA SER A 34 4.07 5.23 -2.71
C SER A 34 3.94 6.26 -1.57
N GLN A 35 2.71 6.52 -1.11
CA GLN A 35 2.44 7.36 0.06
C GLN A 35 2.98 6.74 1.35
N ASN A 36 2.75 5.45 1.54
CA ASN A 36 3.26 4.72 2.71
C ASN A 36 4.79 4.73 2.75
N VAL A 37 5.45 4.51 1.60
CA VAL A 37 6.91 4.59 1.45
C VAL A 37 7.43 5.95 1.90
N SER A 38 6.77 7.03 1.48
CA SER A 38 7.14 8.39 1.88
C SER A 38 6.99 8.62 3.38
N SER A 39 5.93 8.07 3.99
CA SER A 39 5.71 8.13 5.44
C SER A 39 6.73 7.29 6.21
N MET A 40 7.01 6.06 5.75
CA MET A 40 8.05 5.19 6.31
C MET A 40 9.41 5.85 6.27
N GLN A 41 9.79 6.49 5.15
CA GLN A 41 11.05 7.21 5.05
C GLN A 41 11.20 8.29 6.14
N LYS A 42 10.13 9.05 6.43
CA LYS A 42 10.13 10.06 7.50
C LYS A 42 10.30 9.42 8.88
N MET A 43 9.58 8.33 9.15
CA MET A 43 9.65 7.62 10.43
C MET A 43 11.02 6.97 10.64
N VAL A 44 11.54 6.28 9.61
CA VAL A 44 12.87 5.67 9.63
C VAL A 44 13.94 6.74 9.86
N ASN A 45 13.85 7.92 9.25
CA ASN A 45 14.81 8.99 9.49
C ASN A 45 14.80 9.51 10.94
N GLN A 46 13.64 9.45 11.62
CA GLN A 46 13.49 9.87 13.01
C GLN A 46 13.95 8.81 14.03
N LEU A 47 14.08 7.54 13.64
CA LEU A 47 14.64 6.49 14.51
C LEU A 47 16.06 6.87 14.98
N GLY A 48 16.37 6.60 16.25
CA GLY A 48 17.68 6.94 16.85
C GLY A 48 17.95 8.44 17.04
N GLY A 49 17.00 9.32 16.74
CA GLY A 49 17.06 10.75 17.03
C GLY A 49 16.37 11.11 18.35
N SER A 50 16.27 12.41 18.64
CA SER A 50 15.60 12.94 19.84
C SER A 50 14.08 12.68 19.87
N THR A 51 13.48 12.31 18.73
CA THR A 51 12.05 12.02 18.58
C THR A 51 11.74 10.53 18.48
N ASP A 52 12.73 9.66 18.71
CA ASP A 52 12.51 8.21 18.74
C ASP A 52 11.57 7.84 19.89
N SER A 53 10.55 7.03 19.59
CA SER A 53 9.56 6.58 20.56
C SER A 53 9.03 5.21 20.20
N GLN A 54 8.56 4.46 21.19
CA GLN A 54 7.93 3.16 20.97
C GLN A 54 6.70 3.27 20.06
N GLU A 55 5.94 4.37 20.16
CA GLU A 55 4.78 4.64 19.32
C GLU A 55 5.17 4.80 17.84
N LEU A 56 6.23 5.56 17.55
CA LEU A 56 6.76 5.72 16.19
C LEU A 56 7.17 4.38 15.57
N ARG A 57 7.80 3.52 16.38
CA ARG A 57 8.22 2.16 15.97
C ARG A 57 7.01 1.28 15.67
N ASN A 58 6.01 1.28 16.54
CA ASN A 58 4.76 0.54 16.33
C ASN A 58 4.04 1.00 15.05
N GLN A 59 3.96 2.31 14.81
CA GLN A 59 3.39 2.87 13.59
C GLN A 59 4.17 2.48 12.34
N LEU A 60 5.50 2.46 12.41
CA LEU A 60 6.37 2.00 11.33
C LEU A 60 6.10 0.52 10.99
N HIS A 61 6.01 -0.35 11.99
CA HIS A 61 5.67 -1.77 11.77
C HIS A 61 4.27 -1.94 11.15
N GLN A 62 3.28 -1.19 11.63
CA GLN A 62 1.93 -1.29 11.11
C GLN A 62 1.83 -0.85 9.64
N ILE A 63 2.45 0.29 9.28
CA ILE A 63 2.43 0.76 7.90
C ILE A 63 3.23 -0.17 6.98
N GLN A 64 4.33 -0.76 7.48
CA GLN A 64 5.12 -1.73 6.73
C GLN A 64 4.31 -2.98 6.43
N HIS A 65 3.68 -3.57 7.44
CA HIS A 65 2.83 -4.75 7.29
C HIS A 65 1.66 -4.49 6.33
N TYR A 66 0.96 -3.36 6.50
CA TYR A 66 -0.12 -2.98 5.61
C TYR A 66 0.37 -2.79 4.16
N THR A 67 1.53 -2.16 3.96
CA THR A 67 2.11 -1.99 2.62
C THR A 67 2.51 -3.32 2.00
N GLN A 68 2.99 -4.27 2.80
CA GLN A 68 3.32 -5.62 2.36
C GLN A 68 2.09 -6.36 1.83
N GLN A 69 0.98 -6.34 2.59
CA GLN A 69 -0.27 -6.96 2.14
C GLN A 69 -0.80 -6.29 0.87
N LEU A 70 -0.78 -4.95 0.84
CA LEU A 70 -1.20 -4.19 -0.33
C LEU A 70 -0.38 -4.53 -1.58
N ALA A 71 0.93 -4.75 -1.44
CA ALA A 71 1.78 -5.19 -2.54
C ALA A 71 1.42 -6.61 -3.04
N LYS A 72 1.16 -7.55 -2.12
CA LYS A 72 0.71 -8.92 -2.47
C LYS A 72 -0.62 -8.90 -3.21
N ASP A 73 -1.60 -8.16 -2.70
CA ASP A 73 -2.92 -8.02 -3.32
C ASP A 73 -2.84 -7.35 -4.70
N THR A 74 -2.01 -6.31 -4.82
CA THR A 74 -1.78 -5.61 -6.10
C THR A 74 -1.18 -6.56 -7.14
N ASN A 75 -0.24 -7.41 -6.74
CA ASN A 75 0.36 -8.41 -7.60
C ASN A 75 -0.67 -9.46 -8.08
N VAL A 76 -1.57 -9.92 -7.21
CA VAL A 76 -2.68 -10.81 -7.60
C VAL A 76 -3.59 -10.11 -8.63
N HIS A 77 -4.04 -8.89 -8.33
CA HIS A 77 -4.88 -8.13 -9.25
C HIS A 77 -4.20 -7.89 -10.61
N LEU A 78 -2.88 -7.66 -10.62
CA LEU A 78 -2.13 -7.43 -11.86
C LEU A 78 -2.06 -8.70 -12.72
N LYS A 79 -1.93 -9.88 -12.10
CA LYS A 79 -2.04 -11.17 -12.82
C LYS A 79 -3.43 -11.38 -13.39
N ASP A 80 -4.48 -11.11 -12.61
CA ASP A 80 -5.86 -11.20 -13.10
C ASP A 80 -6.10 -10.23 -14.26
N LEU A 81 -5.55 -9.01 -14.16
CA LEU A 81 -5.60 -8.02 -15.24
C LEU A 81 -4.89 -8.52 -16.50
N ALA A 82 -3.74 -9.20 -16.35
CA ALA A 82 -3.02 -9.79 -17.47
C ALA A 82 -3.84 -10.90 -18.17
N VAL A 83 -4.49 -11.77 -17.39
CA VAL A 83 -5.39 -12.81 -17.91
C VAL A 83 -6.57 -12.18 -18.68
N LEU A 84 -7.15 -11.10 -18.16
CA LEU A 84 -8.24 -10.38 -18.84
C LEU A 84 -7.78 -9.62 -20.09
N ALA A 85 -6.55 -9.11 -20.11
CA ALA A 85 -5.97 -8.48 -21.29
C ALA A 85 -5.73 -9.48 -22.42
N ASN A 86 -5.29 -10.71 -22.08
CA ASN A 86 -4.92 -11.73 -23.06
C ASN A 86 -6.13 -12.54 -23.57
N ASN A 87 -7.19 -12.73 -22.78
CA ASN A 87 -8.39 -13.49 -23.17
C ASN A 87 -9.36 -12.69 -24.05
N ALA A 88 -8.87 -12.22 -25.19
CA ALA A 88 -9.52 -11.30 -26.12
C ALA A 88 -10.47 -11.96 -27.14
N GLY A 89 -11.08 -13.10 -26.82
CA GLY A 89 -11.89 -13.89 -27.78
C GLY A 89 -13.10 -13.18 -28.41
N SER A 90 -13.35 -11.91 -28.08
CA SER A 90 -14.46 -11.11 -28.59
C SER A 90 -14.19 -9.59 -28.67
N SER A 91 -12.94 -9.13 -28.54
CA SER A 91 -12.59 -7.69 -28.48
C SER A 91 -11.97 -7.19 -29.78
N SER A 92 -12.20 -5.92 -30.15
CA SER A 92 -11.59 -5.35 -31.36
C SER A 92 -10.06 -5.23 -31.23
N PRO A 93 -9.27 -5.27 -32.33
CA PRO A 93 -7.81 -5.11 -32.25
C PRO A 93 -7.36 -3.81 -31.55
N GLY A 94 -8.13 -2.74 -31.67
CA GLY A 94 -7.87 -1.46 -30.99
C GLY A 94 -8.03 -1.56 -29.47
N GLU A 95 -9.10 -2.20 -29.00
CA GLU A 95 -9.33 -2.43 -27.57
C GLU A 95 -8.27 -3.34 -26.95
N GLN A 96 -7.82 -4.37 -27.68
CA GLN A 96 -6.74 -5.26 -27.24
C GLN A 96 -5.45 -4.48 -27.02
N ARG A 97 -5.07 -3.62 -27.98
CA ARG A 97 -3.90 -2.75 -27.85
C ARG A 97 -4.03 -1.82 -26.65
N GLN A 98 -5.20 -1.21 -26.45
CA GLN A 98 -5.44 -0.31 -25.32
C GLN A 98 -5.29 -1.01 -23.97
N ARG A 99 -5.87 -2.22 -23.81
CA ARG A 99 -5.76 -3.01 -22.58
C ARG A 99 -4.32 -3.43 -22.31
N LYS A 100 -3.59 -3.84 -23.35
CA LYS A 100 -2.17 -4.20 -23.26
C LYS A 100 -1.33 -3.01 -22.77
N MET A 101 -1.48 -1.83 -23.40
CA MET A 101 -0.77 -0.61 -22.99
C MET A 101 -1.10 -0.20 -21.54
N GLN A 102 -2.38 -0.27 -21.14
CA GLN A 102 -2.77 0.07 -19.77
C GLN A 102 -2.17 -0.90 -18.74
N ARG A 103 -2.15 -2.20 -19.04
CA ARG A 103 -1.53 -3.22 -18.19
C ARG A 103 -0.02 -2.98 -18.04
N GLU A 104 0.68 -2.77 -19.16
CA GLU A 104 2.13 -2.50 -19.16
C GLU A 104 2.48 -1.28 -18.33
N ARG A 105 1.73 -0.18 -18.51
CA ARG A 105 1.90 1.02 -17.69
C ARG A 105 1.71 0.74 -16.19
N LEU A 106 0.64 0.05 -15.81
CA LEU A 106 0.38 -0.27 -14.39
C LEU A 106 1.46 -1.19 -13.81
N GLN A 107 1.99 -2.10 -14.61
CA GLN A 107 3.09 -2.97 -14.23
C GLN A 107 4.39 -2.18 -13.99
N ASP A 108 4.72 -1.22 -14.85
CA ASP A 108 5.90 -0.35 -14.68
C ASP A 108 5.78 0.55 -13.45
N GLU A 109 4.60 1.16 -13.26
CA GLU A 109 4.29 1.99 -12.09
C GLU A 109 4.38 1.17 -10.79
N PHE A 110 3.84 -0.06 -10.79
CA PHE A 110 3.91 -0.97 -9.65
C PHE A 110 5.35 -1.41 -9.35
N THR A 111 6.12 -1.77 -10.39
CA THR A 111 7.54 -2.13 -10.28
C THR A 111 8.35 -1.00 -9.66
N THR A 112 8.09 0.24 -10.07
CA THR A 112 8.73 1.44 -9.51
C THR A 112 8.38 1.62 -8.03
N ALA A 113 7.10 1.54 -7.68
CA ALA A 113 6.64 1.65 -6.29
C ALA A 113 7.24 0.56 -5.39
N LEU A 114 7.34 -0.67 -5.90
CA LEU A 114 7.89 -1.81 -5.19
C LEU A 114 9.40 -1.68 -4.95
N ASN A 115 10.16 -1.17 -5.93
CA ASN A 115 11.58 -0.87 -5.76
C ASN A 115 11.82 0.15 -4.65
N ASN A 116 11.02 1.23 -4.63
CA ASN A 116 11.09 2.23 -3.58
C ASN A 116 10.75 1.63 -2.21
N PHE A 117 9.71 0.80 -2.14
CA PHE A 117 9.32 0.12 -0.90
C PHE A 117 10.43 -0.80 -0.38
N GLN A 118 11.02 -1.62 -1.24
CA GLN A 118 12.15 -2.49 -0.88
C GLN A 118 13.36 -1.68 -0.39
N GLY A 119 13.63 -0.53 -1.02
CA GLY A 119 14.68 0.39 -0.58
C GLY A 119 14.48 0.86 0.86
N ILE A 120 13.24 1.25 1.21
CA ILE A 120 12.90 1.68 2.57
C ILE A 120 12.94 0.53 3.58
N GLN A 121 12.48 -0.67 3.21
CA GLN A 121 12.59 -1.85 4.08
C GLN A 121 14.05 -2.16 4.43
N ARG A 122 14.95 -2.11 3.45
CA ARG A 122 16.40 -2.30 3.69
C ARG A 122 16.97 -1.20 4.60
N LEU A 123 16.57 0.05 4.38
CA LEU A 123 17.00 1.17 5.23
C LEU A 123 16.52 0.97 6.67
N ALA A 124 15.26 0.59 6.87
CA ALA A 124 14.69 0.31 8.18
C ALA A 124 15.45 -0.82 8.90
N ALA A 125 15.66 -1.95 8.21
CA ALA A 125 16.41 -3.09 8.74
C ALA A 125 17.85 -2.75 9.12
N ASN A 126 18.55 -1.97 8.28
CA ASN A 126 19.92 -1.53 8.60
C ASN A 126 19.95 -0.63 9.83
N LYS A 127 18.98 0.28 9.95
CA LYS A 127 18.90 1.20 11.08
C LYS A 127 18.57 0.46 12.38
N GLU A 128 17.67 -0.51 12.32
CA GLU A 128 17.34 -1.36 13.46
C GLU A 128 18.54 -2.22 13.90
N ARG A 129 19.25 -2.85 12.95
CA ARG A 129 20.51 -3.57 13.24
C ARG A 129 21.55 -2.68 13.90
N GLU A 130 21.69 -1.43 13.45
CA GLU A 130 22.64 -0.49 14.05
C GLU A 130 22.25 -0.15 15.50
N MET A 131 20.97 0.05 15.77
CA MET A 131 20.46 0.30 17.12
C MET A 131 20.69 -0.90 18.04
N VAL A 132 20.37 -2.11 17.59
CA VAL A 132 20.66 -3.37 18.31
C VAL A 132 22.16 -3.47 18.62
N ARG A 133 23.02 -3.22 17.63
CA ARG A 133 24.47 -3.28 17.80
C ARG A 133 24.97 -2.28 18.84
N LYS A 134 24.46 -1.05 18.82
CA LYS A 134 24.79 -0.02 19.83
C LYS A 134 24.32 -0.43 21.22
N ALA A 135 23.07 -0.92 21.34
CA ALA A 135 22.53 -1.39 22.61
C ALA A 135 23.35 -2.55 23.20
N LYS A 136 23.74 -3.54 22.37
CA LYS A 136 24.63 -4.64 22.79
C LYS A 136 26.00 -4.14 23.26
N ALA A 137 26.59 -3.19 22.55
CA ALA A 137 27.87 -2.59 22.93
C ALA A 137 27.79 -1.82 24.25
N THR A 138 26.71 -1.05 24.47
CA THR A 138 26.47 -0.36 25.75
C THR A 138 26.22 -1.34 26.89
N ALA A 139 25.60 -2.48 26.62
CA ALA A 139 25.38 -3.55 27.59
C ALA A 139 26.60 -4.46 27.84
N GLY A 140 27.74 -4.23 27.18
CA GLY A 140 28.95 -5.05 27.33
C GLY A 140 28.84 -6.48 26.77
N ILE A 141 27.85 -6.74 25.92
CA ILE A 141 27.62 -8.05 25.28
C ILE A 141 28.46 -8.10 23.99
N GLY A 142 29.47 -8.97 23.96
CA GLY A 142 30.32 -9.16 22.78
C GLY A 142 29.56 -9.71 21.56
N PRO A 143 30.12 -9.60 20.34
CA PRO A 143 29.48 -10.06 19.10
C PRO A 143 29.16 -11.57 19.05
N PHE A 144 29.72 -12.36 19.96
CA PHE A 144 29.46 -13.81 20.10
C PHE A 144 28.58 -14.17 21.30
N GLY A 145 27.97 -13.19 21.98
CA GLY A 145 27.19 -13.44 23.20
C GLY A 145 28.04 -13.68 24.46
N ASP A 146 29.37 -13.80 24.31
CA ASP A 146 30.30 -13.84 25.43
C ASP A 146 30.32 -12.47 26.11
N LYS A 147 29.77 -12.42 27.32
CA LYS A 147 29.94 -11.29 28.24
C LYS A 147 31.44 -11.15 28.51
N LYS A 148 31.99 -9.93 28.39
CA LYS A 148 33.22 -9.60 29.12
C LYS A 148 32.86 -9.66 30.60
N GLN A 149 33.02 -10.83 31.21
CA GLN A 149 32.96 -10.98 32.65
C GLN A 149 34.20 -10.27 33.22
N GLU A 150 34.11 -8.96 33.40
CA GLU A 150 34.95 -8.30 34.39
C GLU A 150 34.46 -8.82 35.73
N THR A 151 35.07 -9.91 36.18
CA THR A 151 34.91 -10.48 37.51
C THR A 151 35.38 -9.45 38.52
N LEU A 152 34.51 -8.50 38.88
CA LEU A 152 34.73 -7.63 40.02
C LEU A 152 34.44 -8.45 41.27
N ILE A 153 35.44 -9.22 41.69
CA ILE A 153 35.51 -9.76 43.04
C ILE A 153 35.73 -8.54 43.94
N GLU A 154 34.72 -8.11 44.70
CA GLU A 154 34.92 -7.68 46.09
C GLU A 154 33.63 -7.30 46.84
N LEU A 155 33.49 -7.93 48.01
CA LEU A 155 32.86 -7.47 49.25
C LEU A 155 31.32 -7.60 49.41
N GLN A 156 31.01 -8.65 50.16
CA GLN A 156 29.73 -9.05 50.74
C GLN A 156 29.19 -7.98 51.70
N ASP A 157 28.12 -7.29 51.29
CA ASP A 157 27.29 -6.46 52.17
C ASP A 157 25.81 -6.57 51.76
N ASN A 158 24.86 -6.50 52.71
CA ASN A 158 23.42 -6.72 52.44
C ASN A 158 22.80 -5.63 51.54
N ARG A 159 23.49 -4.49 51.35
CA ARG A 159 23.14 -3.46 50.34
C ARG A 159 23.43 -3.92 48.91
N THR A 160 24.43 -4.78 48.72
CA THR A 160 24.86 -5.31 47.42
C THR A 160 23.79 -6.23 46.83
N GLN A 161 23.00 -6.94 47.64
CA GLN A 161 21.98 -7.88 47.15
C GLN A 161 20.79 -7.18 46.46
N LYS A 162 20.32 -6.03 46.99
CA LYS A 162 19.30 -5.21 46.30
C LYS A 162 19.84 -4.60 45.00
N GLN A 163 21.11 -4.21 45.00
CA GLN A 163 21.77 -3.62 43.83
C GLN A 163 22.01 -4.65 42.72
N ILE A 164 22.43 -5.87 43.10
CA ILE A 164 22.56 -7.03 42.20
C ILE A 164 21.19 -7.42 41.64
N GLN A 165 20.14 -7.47 42.46
CA GLN A 165 18.79 -7.81 41.98
C GLN A 165 18.23 -6.75 41.02
N GLN A 166 18.53 -5.47 41.26
CA GLN A 166 18.14 -4.37 40.36
C GLN A 166 18.94 -4.41 39.04
N GLN A 167 20.24 -4.75 39.10
CA GLN A 167 21.06 -5.01 37.91
C GLN A 167 20.55 -6.19 37.10
N GLN A 168 20.20 -7.30 37.75
CA GLN A 168 19.65 -8.49 37.09
C GLN A 168 18.31 -8.19 36.40
N LEU A 169 17.43 -7.43 37.05
CA LEU A 169 16.14 -7.02 36.47
C LEU A 169 16.35 -6.11 35.25
N GLN A 170 17.32 -5.20 35.30
CA GLN A 170 17.65 -4.30 34.20
C GLN A 170 18.34 -5.04 33.04
N GLU A 171 19.18 -6.04 33.34
CA GLU A 171 19.74 -6.96 32.34
C GLU A 171 18.65 -7.75 31.65
N GLU A 172 17.69 -8.31 32.39
CA GLU A 172 16.59 -9.10 31.83
C GLU A 172 15.70 -8.25 30.91
N GLN A 173 15.42 -7.00 31.29
CA GLN A 173 14.69 -6.06 30.44
C GLN A 173 15.46 -5.71 29.15
N ASN A 174 16.76 -5.48 29.26
CA ASN A 174 17.61 -5.21 28.09
C ASN A 174 17.68 -6.42 27.15
N LEU A 175 17.79 -7.64 27.69
CA LEU A 175 17.80 -8.88 26.90
C LEU A 175 16.47 -9.08 26.17
N ARG A 176 15.33 -8.90 26.85
CA ARG A 176 14.00 -8.99 26.20
C ARG A 176 13.82 -7.97 25.09
N MET A 177 14.26 -6.72 25.32
CA MET A 177 14.22 -5.67 24.30
C MET A 177 15.11 -6.01 23.09
N LEU A 178 16.26 -6.66 23.32
CA LEU A 178 17.14 -7.13 22.25
C LEU A 178 16.51 -8.29 21.47
N GLU A 179 15.86 -9.24 22.14
CA GLU A 179 15.16 -10.36 21.50
C GLU A 179 14.00 -9.87 20.61
N GLU A 180 13.20 -8.91 21.10
CA GLU A 180 12.12 -8.31 20.32
C GLU A 180 12.64 -7.61 19.05
N GLN A 181 13.76 -6.90 19.15
CA GLN A 181 14.39 -6.24 18.00
C GLN A 181 15.00 -7.26 17.01
N GLU A 182 15.58 -8.35 17.49
CA GLU A 182 16.06 -9.42 16.59
C GLU A 182 14.90 -10.12 15.87
N ALA A 183 13.77 -10.35 16.54
CA ALA A 183 12.56 -10.90 15.92
C ALA A 183 12.02 -9.98 14.82
N SER A 184 12.00 -8.67 15.07
CA SER A 184 11.63 -7.65 14.10
C SER A 184 12.53 -7.65 12.86
N ILE A 185 13.85 -7.74 13.04
CA ILE A 185 14.82 -7.85 11.93
C ILE A 185 14.56 -9.10 11.09
N ARG A 186 14.26 -10.26 11.71
CA ARG A 186 13.92 -11.49 10.98
C ARG A 186 12.64 -11.35 10.17
N GLN A 187 11.63 -10.66 10.73
CA GLN A 187 10.40 -10.37 10.00
C GLN A 187 10.67 -9.49 8.78
N LEU A 188 11.51 -8.46 8.93
CA LEU A 188 11.95 -7.59 7.82
C LEU A 188 12.65 -8.37 6.71
N GLU A 189 13.51 -9.33 7.07
CA GLU A 189 14.16 -10.21 6.08
C GLU A 189 13.15 -11.07 5.31
N SER A 190 12.15 -11.62 6.01
CA SER A 190 11.05 -12.35 5.38
C SER A 190 10.25 -11.45 4.43
N ASP A 191 9.90 -10.24 4.86
CA ASP A 191 9.13 -9.29 4.05
C ASP A 191 9.89 -8.89 2.77
N ILE A 192 11.21 -8.72 2.84
CA ILE A 192 12.08 -8.45 1.68
C ILE A 192 12.11 -9.64 0.72
N SER A 193 12.12 -10.87 1.26
CA SER A 193 12.05 -12.09 0.45
C SER A 193 10.73 -12.18 -0.32
N ASP A 194 9.61 -11.87 0.34
CA ASP A 194 8.28 -11.82 -0.29
C ASP A 194 8.22 -10.79 -1.42
N VAL A 195 8.81 -9.60 -1.23
CA VAL A 195 8.91 -8.58 -2.29
C VAL A 195 9.74 -9.09 -3.47
N ASN A 196 10.84 -9.79 -3.23
CA ASN A 196 11.63 -10.43 -4.29
C ASN A 196 10.82 -11.47 -5.06
N GLN A 197 9.94 -12.21 -4.38
CA GLN A 197 9.05 -13.17 -5.03
C GLN A 197 8.07 -12.45 -5.98
N ILE A 198 7.51 -11.31 -5.56
CA ILE A 198 6.68 -10.47 -6.43
C ILE A 198 7.48 -10.03 -7.67
N PHE A 199 8.73 -9.58 -7.52
CA PHE A 199 9.56 -9.19 -8.68
C PHE A 199 9.77 -10.33 -9.69
N LYS A 200 9.97 -11.56 -9.23
CA LYS A 200 10.09 -12.72 -10.14
C LYS A 200 8.80 -12.94 -10.92
N GLU A 201 7.67 -12.78 -10.26
CA GLU A 201 6.35 -12.94 -10.87
C GLU A 201 6.05 -11.82 -11.87
N LEU A 202 6.45 -10.58 -11.57
CA LEU A 202 6.39 -9.47 -12.53
C LEU A 202 7.31 -9.72 -13.74
N GLY A 203 8.51 -10.24 -13.52
CA GLY A 203 9.44 -10.61 -14.59
C GLY A 203 8.85 -11.66 -15.54
N ALA A 204 8.12 -12.64 -15.01
CA ALA A 204 7.41 -13.63 -15.83
C ALA A 204 6.31 -12.98 -16.70
N LEU A 205 5.61 -11.96 -16.19
CA LEU A 205 4.62 -11.19 -16.97
C LEU A 205 5.24 -10.33 -18.09
N VAL A 206 6.52 -9.94 -17.95
CA VAL A 206 7.28 -9.27 -19.02
C VAL A 206 7.72 -10.26 -20.10
N HIS A 207 8.20 -11.45 -19.70
CA HIS A 207 8.81 -12.40 -20.64
C HIS A 207 7.81 -13.04 -21.62
N GLU A 208 6.52 -13.03 -21.30
CA GLU A 208 5.43 -13.45 -22.20
C GLU A 208 5.17 -12.45 -23.35
N GLN A 209 5.97 -11.37 -23.47
CA GLN A 209 5.82 -10.29 -24.46
C GLN A 209 6.92 -10.28 -25.55
N GLY A 210 7.67 -11.38 -25.69
CA GLY A 210 8.73 -11.52 -26.68
C GLY A 210 8.26 -11.97 -28.07
N GLU A 211 7.30 -11.30 -28.71
CA GLU A 211 7.20 -11.28 -30.19
C GLU A 211 6.37 -10.09 -30.71
N VAL A 212 6.99 -9.33 -31.62
CA VAL A 212 6.54 -8.14 -32.37
C VAL A 212 6.38 -6.83 -31.58
N ILE A 213 7.53 -6.27 -31.21
CA ILE A 213 7.77 -4.82 -31.25
C ILE A 213 7.95 -4.47 -32.73
N ASP A 214 6.87 -4.08 -33.42
CA ASP A 214 6.98 -3.19 -34.59
C ASP A 214 5.62 -2.55 -34.92
N SER A 215 5.41 -1.32 -34.45
CA SER A 215 4.38 -0.34 -34.90
C SER A 215 4.23 0.83 -33.92
N ILE A 216 5.33 1.26 -33.31
CA ILE A 216 5.41 2.52 -32.53
C ILE A 216 5.88 3.69 -33.41
N GLU A 217 6.21 3.48 -34.68
CA GLU A 217 6.59 4.58 -35.59
C GLU A 217 5.40 5.19 -36.37
N ALA A 218 4.22 4.56 -36.38
CA ALA A 218 3.06 5.00 -37.16
C ALA A 218 1.93 5.67 -36.36
N SER A 219 2.09 5.96 -35.06
CA SER A 219 1.02 6.60 -34.26
C SER A 219 1.46 7.87 -33.51
N VAL A 220 2.61 8.44 -33.87
CA VAL A 220 3.16 9.67 -33.28
C VAL A 220 2.46 10.96 -33.76
N GLU A 221 1.63 10.92 -34.80
CA GLU A 221 1.09 12.17 -35.39
C GLU A 221 -0.25 12.67 -34.80
N ARG A 222 -0.86 11.99 -33.84
CA ARG A 222 -2.08 12.54 -33.16
C ARG A 222 -2.13 12.17 -31.70
N THR A 223 -1.47 12.94 -30.84
CA THR A 223 -1.97 13.39 -29.52
C THR A 223 -0.95 14.42 -28.98
N GLU A 224 -0.94 15.62 -29.56
CA GLU A 224 -0.54 16.80 -28.80
C GLU A 224 -1.72 17.21 -27.91
N VAL A 225 -1.39 17.71 -26.72
CA VAL A 225 -2.27 18.13 -25.62
C VAL A 225 -2.78 16.97 -24.77
N PHE A 226 -2.08 16.67 -23.67
CA PHE A 226 -2.62 16.60 -22.29
C PHE A 226 -1.50 16.23 -21.31
N VAL A 227 -0.46 17.07 -21.25
CA VAL A 227 0.53 17.07 -20.15
C VAL A 227 0.11 18.18 -19.17
N ASN A 228 -0.96 17.97 -18.40
CA ASN A 228 -1.17 18.70 -17.14
C ASN A 228 -2.25 18.13 -16.17
N GLU A 229 -2.71 16.88 -16.33
CA GLU A 229 -3.85 16.35 -15.55
C GLU A 229 -3.53 15.17 -14.62
N GLY A 230 -2.26 14.95 -14.28
CA GLY A 230 -1.88 13.92 -13.29
C GLY A 230 -2.22 14.24 -11.83
N THR A 231 -2.62 15.48 -11.52
CA THR A 231 -2.90 15.94 -10.14
C THR A 231 -4.36 16.31 -9.87
N GLN A 232 -5.26 16.20 -10.86
CA GLN A 232 -6.69 16.52 -10.69
C GLN A 232 -7.61 15.33 -10.37
N GLU A 233 -7.20 14.10 -10.69
CA GLU A 233 -8.00 12.90 -10.42
C GLU A 233 -8.15 12.58 -8.91
N LEU A 234 -7.30 13.15 -8.05
CA LEU A 234 -7.45 13.04 -6.59
C LEU A 234 -8.36 14.11 -5.96
N ARG A 235 -8.79 15.12 -6.72
CA ARG A 235 -9.81 16.08 -6.24
C ARG A 235 -11.24 15.54 -6.41
N GLN A 236 -11.44 14.46 -7.17
CA GLN A 236 -12.77 13.88 -7.40
C GLN A 236 -13.29 12.97 -6.27
N ALA A 237 -12.41 12.39 -5.46
CA ALA A 237 -12.85 11.64 -4.28
C ALA A 237 -13.48 12.53 -3.19
N ALA A 238 -13.07 13.81 -3.10
CA ALA A 238 -13.66 14.78 -2.18
C ALA A 238 -14.95 15.43 -2.72
N THR A 239 -15.13 15.52 -4.04
CA THR A 239 -16.33 16.14 -4.63
C THR A 239 -17.56 15.23 -4.64
N TYR A 240 -17.39 13.90 -4.54
CA TYR A 240 -18.53 12.98 -4.39
C TYR A 240 -19.32 13.23 -3.08
N LYS A 241 -18.63 13.49 -1.96
CA LYS A 241 -19.30 13.88 -0.69
C LYS A 241 -20.00 15.24 -0.78
N ASN A 242 -19.46 16.21 -1.52
CA ASN A 242 -20.09 17.54 -1.67
C ASN A 242 -21.28 17.53 -2.64
N LYS A 243 -21.27 16.70 -3.70
CA LYS A 243 -22.41 16.54 -4.62
C LYS A 243 -23.62 15.90 -3.90
N LEU A 244 -23.40 14.95 -2.99
CA LEU A 244 -24.47 14.37 -2.17
C LEU A 244 -25.06 15.38 -1.17
N ARG A 245 -24.26 16.25 -0.56
CA ARG A 245 -24.75 17.31 0.33
C ARG A 245 -25.61 18.35 -0.41
N LYS A 246 -25.18 18.78 -1.61
CA LYS A 246 -25.96 19.70 -2.46
C LYS A 246 -27.28 19.09 -2.91
N LYS A 247 -27.29 17.81 -3.32
CA LYS A 247 -28.52 17.10 -3.69
C LYS A 247 -29.48 16.92 -2.50
N LYS A 248 -28.98 16.63 -1.30
CA LYS A 248 -29.81 16.59 -0.07
C LYS A 248 -30.41 17.95 0.26
N CYS A 249 -29.64 19.04 0.14
CA CYS A 249 -30.15 20.39 0.40
C CYS A 249 -31.24 20.81 -0.60
N ILE A 250 -31.06 20.48 -1.90
CA ILE A 250 -32.08 20.73 -2.93
C ILE A 250 -33.37 19.93 -2.65
N LEU A 251 -33.25 18.66 -2.24
CA LEU A 251 -34.42 17.86 -1.86
C LEU A 251 -35.15 18.43 -0.63
N VAL A 252 -34.43 18.97 0.35
CA VAL A 252 -35.03 19.65 1.52
C VAL A 252 -35.77 20.92 1.12
N ILE A 253 -35.21 21.73 0.21
CA ILE A 253 -35.86 22.95 -0.29
C ILE A 253 -37.13 22.60 -1.06
N ILE A 254 -37.09 21.60 -1.95
CA ILE A 254 -38.27 21.14 -2.68
C ILE A 254 -39.35 20.65 -1.71
N GLY A 255 -38.97 19.86 -0.69
CA GLY A 255 -39.89 19.44 0.36
C GLY A 255 -40.55 20.61 1.11
N ALA A 256 -39.77 21.62 1.48
CA ALA A 256 -40.27 22.81 2.18
C ALA A 256 -41.25 23.64 1.33
N VAL A 257 -41.02 23.73 0.02
CA VAL A 257 -41.94 24.41 -0.92
C VAL A 257 -43.26 23.64 -1.02
N VAL A 258 -43.22 22.32 -1.15
CA VAL A 258 -44.43 21.48 -1.21
C VAL A 258 -45.24 21.61 0.08
N VAL A 259 -44.60 21.57 1.25
CA VAL A 259 -45.28 21.76 2.54
C VAL A 259 -45.92 23.14 2.66
N SER A 260 -45.22 24.19 2.22
CA SER A 260 -45.76 25.56 2.24
C SER A 260 -47.01 25.72 1.35
N ILE A 261 -47.01 25.09 0.17
CA ILE A 261 -48.16 25.09 -0.73
C ILE A 261 -49.34 24.34 -0.10
N LEU A 262 -49.11 23.18 0.49
CA LEU A 262 -50.15 22.40 1.16
C LEU A 262 -50.79 23.17 2.33
N ILE A 263 -49.97 23.85 3.14
CA ILE A 263 -50.48 24.70 4.23
C ILE A 263 -51.30 25.86 3.67
N GLY A 264 -50.86 26.51 2.59
CA GLY A 264 -51.60 27.59 1.94
C GLY A 264 -52.98 27.14 1.43
N ILE A 265 -53.06 25.96 0.82
CA ILE A 265 -54.33 25.39 0.35
C ILE A 265 -55.26 25.07 1.52
N ILE A 266 -54.74 24.48 2.60
CA ILE A 266 -55.54 24.16 3.80
C ILE A 266 -56.09 25.43 4.45
N VAL A 267 -55.29 26.49 4.55
CA VAL A 267 -55.74 27.77 5.12
C VAL A 267 -56.77 28.45 4.21
N TRP A 268 -56.61 28.37 2.89
CA TRP A 268 -57.59 28.89 1.93
C TRP A 268 -58.92 28.15 2.01
N GLN A 269 -58.90 26.82 2.09
CA GLN A 269 -60.11 26.00 2.29
C GLN A 269 -60.76 26.19 3.67
N SER A 270 -59.98 26.54 4.69
CA SER A 270 -60.50 26.84 6.03
C SER A 270 -61.17 28.22 6.13
N LYS A 271 -60.81 29.14 5.22
CA LYS A 271 -61.28 30.53 5.20
C LYS A 271 -62.36 30.80 4.15
N SER A 272 -62.62 29.85 3.25
CA SER A 272 -63.69 29.90 2.25
C SER A 272 -64.87 29.04 2.69
#